data_AF-A0A075HUV1-F1
#
_entry.id   AF-A0A075HUV1-F1
#
_cell.length_a   1.000
_cell.length_b   1.000
_cell.length_c   1.000
_cell.angle_alpha   90.00
_cell.angle_beta   90.00
_cell.angle_gamma   90.00
#
_symmetry.space_group_name_H-M   'P 1'
#
loop_
_entity.id
_entity.type
_entity.pdbx_description
1 polymer ?
#
loop_
_entity_poly.entity_id
_entity_poly.type
_entity_poly.pdbx_seq_one_letter_code
_entity_poly.pdbx_strand_id
1 'polypeptide(L)'
;MLQKSCGLRQPEVSVAIRELMDIEMVEIEPQHNGQRGRPRHKYRLKGNLFEIIEPYIEEAQNELDKLESSLSHLDKVSNSLSNGAKN
;
A
#
# COMPACT_ATOMS: atom_id res chain seq x y z
N MET A 1 -17.69 -11.01 -6.45
CA MET A 1 -17.98 -9.55 -6.35
C MET A 1 -16.98 -8.98 -5.36
N LEU A 2 -16.21 -7.95 -5.77
CA LEU A 2 -15.15 -7.34 -4.94
C LEU A 2 -15.61 -7.03 -3.51
N GLN A 3 -16.84 -6.51 -3.37
CA GLN A 3 -17.50 -6.27 -2.09
C GLN A 3 -17.39 -7.45 -1.09
N LYS A 4 -17.70 -8.67 -1.53
CA LYS A 4 -17.66 -9.87 -0.67
C LYS A 4 -16.23 -10.35 -0.40
N SER A 5 -15.35 -10.24 -1.41
CA SER A 5 -13.97 -10.72 -1.32
C SER A 5 -13.12 -9.82 -0.41
N CYS A 6 -13.40 -8.52 -0.39
CA CYS A 6 -12.68 -7.54 0.42
C CYS A 6 -13.36 -7.25 1.77
N GLY A 7 -14.57 -7.77 2.02
CA GLY A 7 -15.34 -7.43 3.23
C GLY A 7 -15.80 -5.98 3.30
N LEU A 8 -15.74 -5.25 2.18
CA LEU A 8 -16.09 -3.83 2.08
C LEU A 8 -17.53 -3.65 1.63
N ARG A 9 -18.15 -2.51 1.89
CA ARG A 9 -19.44 -2.07 1.33
C ARG A 9 -19.22 -1.44 -0.06
N GLN A 10 -20.27 -1.37 -0.87
CA GLN A 10 -20.16 -0.81 -2.22
C GLN A 10 -19.59 0.64 -2.28
N PRO A 11 -19.91 1.55 -1.34
CA PRO A 11 -19.26 2.86 -1.29
C PRO A 11 -17.75 2.76 -1.04
N GLU A 12 -17.34 1.90 -0.11
CA GLU A 12 -15.93 1.67 0.24
C GLU A 12 -15.16 1.05 -0.93
N VAL A 13 -15.75 0.08 -1.63
CA VAL A 13 -15.18 -0.48 -2.86
C VAL A 13 -15.00 0.60 -3.93
N SER A 14 -15.97 1.50 -4.08
CA SER A 14 -15.89 2.58 -5.08
C SER A 14 -14.78 3.58 -4.76
N VAL A 15 -14.57 3.89 -3.48
CA VAL A 15 -13.48 4.77 -3.02
C VAL A 15 -12.13 4.10 -3.24
N ALA A 16 -11.96 2.86 -2.75
CA ALA A 16 -10.70 2.13 -2.89
C ALA A 16 -10.30 1.91 -4.36
N ILE A 17 -11.24 1.56 -5.23
CA ILE A 17 -10.95 1.41 -6.67
C ILE A 17 -10.57 2.74 -7.31
N ARG A 18 -11.20 3.86 -6.91
CA ARG A 18 -10.82 5.18 -7.41
C ARG A 18 -9.40 5.54 -7.00
N GLU A 19 -9.05 5.35 -5.74
CA GLU A 19 -7.68 5.58 -5.26
C GLU A 19 -6.68 4.74 -6.07
N LEU A 20 -6.94 3.43 -6.24
CA LEU A 20 -6.10 2.54 -7.04
C LEU A 20 -6.01 2.94 -8.52
N MET A 21 -7.04 3.58 -9.08
CA MET A 21 -6.98 4.14 -10.43
C MET A 21 -6.15 5.43 -10.49
N ASP A 22 -6.26 6.29 -9.48
CA ASP A 22 -5.56 7.58 -9.40
C ASP A 22 -4.04 7.39 -9.28
N ILE A 23 -3.60 6.32 -8.61
CA ILE A 23 -2.19 5.90 -8.55
C ILE A 23 -1.79 4.93 -9.67
N GLU A 24 -2.63 4.82 -10.71
CA GLU A 24 -2.39 3.99 -11.89
C GLU A 24 -2.15 2.49 -11.63
N MET A 25 -2.65 1.92 -10.54
CA MET A 25 -2.52 0.48 -10.26
C MET A 25 -3.59 -0.36 -10.95
N VAL A 26 -4.77 0.21 -11.15
CA VAL A 26 -5.94 -0.48 -11.69
C VAL A 26 -6.50 0.32 -12.85
N GLU A 27 -7.00 -0.37 -13.87
CA GLU A 27 -7.74 0.21 -14.98
C GLU A 27 -9.09 -0.49 -15.17
N ILE A 28 -10.02 0.21 -15.82
CA ILE A 28 -11.31 -0.37 -16.22
C ILE A 28 -11.09 -1.10 -17.55
N GLU A 29 -11.34 -2.40 -17.55
CA GLU A 29 -11.36 -3.19 -18.78
C GLU A 29 -12.61 -2.84 -19.60
N PRO A 30 -12.46 -2.39 -20.85
CA PRO A 30 -13.60 -2.02 -21.68
C PRO A 30 -14.48 -3.25 -21.94
N GLN A 31 -15.71 -3.21 -21.46
CA GLN A 31 -16.71 -4.26 -21.71
C GLN A 31 -17.48 -3.91 -22.99
N HIS A 32 -17.25 -4.66 -24.07
CA HIS A 32 -18.02 -4.51 -25.30
C HIS A 32 -19.32 -5.31 -25.21
N ASN A 33 -20.26 -4.84 -24.37
CA ASN A 33 -21.48 -5.60 -24.11
C ASN A 33 -22.69 -4.83 -24.67
N GLY A 34 -23.10 -5.21 -25.89
CA GLY A 34 -24.36 -4.76 -26.52
C GLY A 34 -25.62 -5.34 -25.88
N GLN A 35 -25.66 -5.54 -24.56
CA GLN A 35 -26.80 -6.17 -23.87
C GLN A 35 -27.40 -5.28 -22.78
N ARG A 36 -28.74 -5.16 -22.81
CA ARG A 36 -29.57 -4.52 -21.78
C ARG A 36 -29.31 -5.19 -20.42
N GLY A 37 -28.95 -4.39 -19.41
CA GLY A 37 -28.73 -4.85 -18.04
C GLY A 37 -28.03 -3.82 -17.17
N ARG A 38 -27.76 -4.16 -15.90
CA ARG A 38 -26.99 -3.33 -14.98
C ARG A 38 -25.53 -3.25 -15.45
N PRO A 39 -24.92 -2.06 -15.54
CA PRO A 39 -23.53 -1.92 -15.93
C PRO A 39 -22.62 -2.73 -15.03
N ARG A 40 -21.65 -3.41 -15.63
CA ARG A 40 -20.61 -4.19 -14.93
C ARG A 40 -19.26 -3.60 -15.30
N HIS A 41 -18.52 -3.17 -14.29
CA HIS A 41 -17.12 -2.79 -14.45
C HIS A 41 -16.26 -4.02 -14.17
N LYS A 42 -15.37 -4.33 -15.10
CA LYS A 42 -14.29 -5.28 -14.88
C LYS A 42 -13.03 -4.45 -14.68
N TYR A 43 -12.29 -4.75 -13.62
CA TYR A 43 -11.07 -4.03 -13.25
C TYR A 43 -9.88 -4.95 -13.48
N ARG A 44 -8.77 -4.40 -13.96
CA ARG A 44 -7.52 -5.12 -14.23
C ARG A 44 -6.35 -4.36 -13.61
N LEU A 45 -5.34 -5.09 -13.13
CA LEU A 45 -4.07 -4.50 -12.75
C LEU A 45 -3.37 -3.89 -13.97
N LYS A 46 -2.83 -2.68 -13.82
CA LYS A 46 -2.05 -1.98 -14.83
C LYS A 46 -0.58 -2.45 -14.78
N GLY A 47 -0.35 -3.70 -15.16
CA GLY A 47 0.97 -4.33 -15.08
C GLY A 47 0.93 -5.62 -14.27
N ASN A 48 2.10 -6.09 -13.83
CA ASN A 48 2.18 -7.27 -12.99
C ASN A 48 2.06 -6.90 -11.49
N LEU A 49 1.63 -7.85 -10.66
CA LEU A 49 1.41 -7.61 -9.24
C LEU A 49 2.69 -7.19 -8.49
N PHE A 50 3.83 -7.76 -8.86
CA PHE A 50 5.12 -7.48 -8.20
C PHE A 50 5.58 -6.05 -8.48
N GLU A 51 5.50 -5.59 -9.73
CA GLU A 51 5.79 -4.20 -10.11
C GLU A 51 4.91 -3.20 -9.35
N ILE A 52 3.64 -3.53 -9.19
CA ILE A 52 2.66 -2.66 -8.52
C ILE A 52 2.94 -2.56 -7.02
N ILE A 53 3.36 -3.65 -6.37
CA ILE A 53 3.56 -3.67 -4.92
C ILE A 53 4.97 -3.22 -4.50
N GLU A 54 5.96 -3.29 -5.38
CA GLU A 54 7.36 -2.96 -5.08
C GLU A 54 7.54 -1.61 -4.38
N PRO A 55 6.91 -0.50 -4.82
CA PRO A 55 7.10 0.79 -4.15
C PRO A 55 6.66 0.79 -2.68
N TYR A 56 5.68 -0.03 -2.31
CA TYR A 56 5.19 -0.15 -0.93
C TYR A 56 6.12 -1.01 -0.08
N ILE A 57 6.75 -2.01 -0.68
CA ILE A 57 7.78 -2.81 -0.03
C ILE A 57 8.99 -1.93 0.25
N GLU A 58 9.43 -1.15 -0.73
CA GLU A 58 10.53 -0.19 -0.58
C GLU A 58 10.20 0.88 0.48
N GLU A 59 8.99 1.45 0.48
CA GLU A 59 8.55 2.40 1.50
C GLU A 59 8.61 1.78 2.91
N ALA A 60 8.07 0.57 3.09
CA ALA A 60 8.10 -0.14 4.36
C ALA A 60 9.54 -0.43 4.83
N GLN A 61 10.42 -0.84 3.92
CA GLN A 61 11.83 -1.08 4.23
C GLN A 61 12.54 0.22 4.65
N ASN A 62 12.29 1.32 3.94
CA ASN A 62 12.85 2.62 4.28
C ASN A 62 12.41 3.10 5.69
N GLU A 63 11.16 2.85 6.07
CA GLU A 63 10.68 3.17 7.41
C GLU A 63 11.33 2.29 8.49
N LEU A 64 11.55 1.00 8.21
CA LEU A 64 12.30 0.11 9.11
C LEU A 64 13.74 0.59 9.31
N ASP A 65 14.44 0.95 8.25
CA ASP A 65 15.83 1.41 8.31
C ASP A 65 15.96 2.70 9.15
N LYS A 66 14.99 3.62 9.02
CA LYS A 66 14.92 4.84 9.85
C LYS A 66 14.73 4.51 11.33
N LEU A 67 13.86 3.56 11.65
CA LEU A 67 13.62 3.11 13.02
C LEU A 67 14.88 2.46 13.61
N GLU A 68 15.53 1.57 12.88
CA GLU A 68 16.78 0.92 13.31
C GLU A 68 17.90 1.94 13.56
N SER A 69 18.07 2.91 12.64
CA SER A 69 19.04 4.00 12.82
C SER A 69 18.74 4.82 14.07
N SER A 70 17.47 5.11 14.34
CA SER A 70 17.04 5.87 15.52
C SER A 70 17.34 5.09 16.81
N LEU A 71 17.06 3.79 16.85
CA LEU A 71 17.39 2.93 17.98
C LEU A 71 18.90 2.87 18.23
N SER A 72 19.70 2.69 17.16
CA SER A 72 21.16 2.69 17.27
C SER A 72 21.71 4.00 17.84
N HIS A 73 21.10 5.13 17.48
CA HIS A 73 21.49 6.44 18.03
C HIS A 73 21.18 6.50 19.54
N LEU A 74 19.99 6.08 19.95
CA LEU A 74 19.60 6.06 21.37
C LEU A 74 20.53 5.18 22.20
N ASP A 75 20.91 4.01 21.69
CA ASP A 75 21.85 3.12 22.37
C ASP A 75 23.23 3.75 22.56
N LYS A 76 23.74 4.44 21.51
CA LYS A 76 25.02 5.17 21.60
C LYS A 76 24.98 6.26 22.66
N VAL A 77 23.88 7.02 22.71
CA VAL A 77 23.68 8.09 23.71
C VAL A 77 23.56 7.50 25.11
N SER A 78 22.77 6.44 25.30
CA SER A 78 22.64 5.75 26.60
C SER A 78 23.98 5.20 27.11
N ASN A 79 24.77 4.60 26.23
CA ASN A 79 26.09 4.08 26.55
C ASN A 79 27.09 5.18 26.89
N SER A 80 27.05 6.33 26.23
CA SER A 80 27.95 7.45 26.56
C SER A 80 27.60 8.08 27.92
N LEU A 81 26.30 8.22 28.24
CA LEU A 81 25.82 8.69 29.54
C LEU A 81 26.20 7.75 30.69
N SER A 82 26.00 6.44 30.52
CA SER A 82 26.32 5.46 31.56
C SER A 82 27.83 5.32 31.83
N ASN A 83 28.68 5.52 30.82
CA ASN A 83 30.13 5.55 30.99
C ASN A 83 30.62 6.88 31.57
N GLY A 84 29.98 8.00 31.23
CA GLY A 84 30.27 9.31 31.81
C GLY A 84 29.90 9.43 33.29
N ALA A 85 28.89 8.68 33.76
CA ALA A 85 28.48 8.66 35.17
C ALA A 85 29.37 7.78 36.07
N LYS A 86 30.31 7.01 35.50
CA LYS A 86 31.22 6.10 36.23
C LYS A 86 32.64 6.64 36.40
N ASN A 87 32.95 7.79 35.81
CA ASN A 87 34.20 8.54 35.99
C ASN A 87 33.93 9.79 36.83
#